data_AF-A0A367KLH3-F1
#
_entry.id   AF-A0A367KLH3-F1
#
_cell.length_a   1.000
_cell.length_b   1.000
_cell.length_c   1.000
_cell.angle_alpha   90.00
_cell.angle_beta   90.00
_cell.angle_gamma   90.00
#
_symmetry.space_group_name_H-M   'P 1'
#
loop_
_entity.id
_entity.type
_entity.pdbx_description
1 polymer ?
#
loop_
_entity_poly.entity_id
_entity_poly.type
_entity_poly.pdbx_seq_one_letter_code
_entity_poly.pdbx_strand_id
1 'polypeptide(L)'
;MFILLLLAFSAVKALELGQTCDPSPLYKSGTFEYDDSCGDIYLFCDSTTNTCNYKGCSNSDYIKNWNTAFRPIPTRCNNSNFCPDNNSKCTPLLTVGSHCELQRDDECAGSNAICLNSTCFIKGSPLGGNCGADTTVYYSQDADENMVQQTIIRDNCTDGTYCLSAVCVVSKGLNAECDQDRECLSGSCSNSGFCIQGPDVFHVIKPWLWGVLGTAIVIFVLLVLGLLWILHRYQSRKEHAKKHKFFGDNEEFSKYALMGEMQQVDSNRTSILYLTTPDYLKSQALSTSHKNPSSQSLHQPKMRAN
;
A
#
# COMPACT_ATOMS: atom_id res chain seq x y z
N MET A 1 -26.92 -40.69 50.22
CA MET A 1 -26.22 -41.21 49.03
C MET A 1 -26.41 -40.21 47.91
N PHE A 2 -25.52 -39.22 47.82
CA PHE A 2 -25.57 -38.14 46.82
C PHE A 2 -24.42 -38.37 45.85
N ILE A 3 -24.74 -38.75 44.62
CA ILE A 3 -23.76 -38.92 43.53
C ILE A 3 -23.55 -37.53 42.93
N LEU A 4 -22.39 -36.94 43.18
CA LEU A 4 -21.92 -35.73 42.52
C LEU A 4 -21.39 -36.13 41.14
N LEU A 5 -22.15 -35.84 40.08
CA LEU A 5 -21.71 -36.02 38.71
C LEU A 5 -20.83 -34.81 38.32
N LEU A 6 -19.51 -34.99 38.38
CA LEU A 6 -18.53 -34.04 37.83
C LEU A 6 -18.53 -34.18 36.30
N LEU A 7 -19.32 -33.36 35.61
CA LEU A 7 -19.14 -33.12 34.18
C LEU A 7 -17.93 -32.20 33.99
N ALA A 8 -16.78 -32.80 33.69
CA ALA A 8 -15.62 -32.07 33.19
C ALA A 8 -15.91 -31.60 31.76
N PHE A 9 -16.30 -30.34 31.60
CA PHE A 9 -16.22 -29.65 30.32
C PHE A 9 -14.75 -29.33 30.06
N SER A 10 -14.05 -30.25 29.40
CA SER A 10 -12.75 -29.95 28.80
C SER A 10 -12.98 -29.07 27.58
N ALA A 11 -12.90 -27.76 27.74
CA ALA A 11 -12.68 -26.87 26.61
C ALA A 11 -11.26 -27.16 26.11
N VAL A 12 -11.13 -28.03 25.11
CA VAL A 12 -9.86 -28.29 24.43
C VAL A 12 -9.58 -27.06 23.57
N LYS A 13 -9.01 -26.02 24.17
CA LYS A 13 -8.29 -25.00 23.40
C LYS A 13 -6.91 -25.57 23.12
N ALA A 14 -6.69 -26.04 21.90
CA ALA A 14 -5.35 -26.38 21.43
C ALA A 14 -4.60 -25.07 21.22
N LEU A 15 -3.58 -24.78 22.04
CA LEU A 15 -2.92 -23.46 22.00
C LEU A 15 -1.51 -23.54 21.43
N GLU A 16 -0.85 -24.70 21.52
CA GLU A 16 0.60 -24.79 21.30
C GLU A 16 0.98 -25.90 20.31
N LEU A 17 2.19 -25.76 19.75
CA LEU A 17 2.76 -26.69 18.78
C LEU A 17 2.72 -28.15 19.28
N GLY A 18 2.24 -29.07 18.45
CA GLY A 18 2.18 -30.50 18.73
C GLY A 18 1.02 -30.93 19.64
N GLN A 19 0.21 -30.00 20.17
CA GLN A 19 -1.01 -30.35 20.89
C GLN A 19 -2.10 -30.84 19.94
N THR A 20 -2.97 -31.71 20.44
CA THR A 20 -4.12 -32.22 19.69
C THR A 20 -5.13 -31.12 19.38
N CYS A 21 -5.60 -31.06 18.15
CA CYS A 21 -6.57 -30.08 17.67
C CYS A 21 -7.66 -30.74 16.83
N ASP A 22 -8.81 -30.08 16.68
CA ASP A 22 -9.88 -30.50 15.77
C ASP A 22 -9.64 -29.86 14.38
N PRO A 23 -9.41 -30.66 13.31
CA PRO A 23 -9.15 -30.13 11.98
C PRO A 23 -10.43 -29.74 11.22
N SER A 24 -11.61 -29.88 11.84
CA SER A 24 -12.88 -29.49 11.23
C SER A 24 -12.83 -28.00 10.86
N PRO A 25 -13.21 -27.63 9.61
CA PRO A 25 -13.14 -26.24 9.19
C PRO A 25 -14.14 -25.40 10.00
N LEU A 26 -13.64 -24.39 10.70
CA LEU A 26 -14.46 -23.42 11.40
C LEU A 26 -14.52 -22.17 10.53
N TYR A 27 -15.74 -21.69 10.26
CA TYR A 27 -15.94 -20.45 9.53
C TYR A 27 -16.71 -19.48 10.41
N LYS A 28 -16.20 -18.25 10.54
CA LYS A 28 -16.89 -17.20 11.30
C LYS A 28 -18.24 -16.92 10.64
N SER A 29 -19.30 -16.99 11.45
CA SER A 29 -20.66 -16.73 10.97
C SER A 29 -20.77 -15.31 10.42
N GLY A 30 -21.21 -15.21 9.17
CA GLY A 30 -21.46 -13.93 8.51
C GLY A 30 -20.29 -13.29 7.78
N THR A 31 -19.05 -13.76 7.99
CA THR A 31 -17.90 -13.35 7.15
C THR A 31 -17.34 -14.51 6.33
N PHE A 32 -17.64 -15.76 6.72
CA PHE A 32 -17.05 -16.97 6.16
C PHE A 32 -15.51 -16.97 6.21
N GLU A 33 -14.93 -16.18 7.11
CA GLU A 33 -13.50 -16.19 7.36
C GLU A 33 -13.14 -17.52 8.06
N TYR A 34 -12.17 -18.24 7.51
CA TYR A 34 -11.65 -19.46 8.12
C TYR A 34 -11.02 -19.16 9.48
N ASP A 35 -11.33 -20.00 10.46
CA ASP A 35 -10.78 -20.00 11.81
C ASP A 35 -10.24 -21.39 12.14
N ASP A 36 -9.24 -21.44 13.02
CA ASP A 36 -8.54 -22.67 13.37
C ASP A 36 -8.68 -22.96 14.87
N SER A 37 -8.66 -24.24 15.21
CA SER A 37 -8.60 -24.72 16.59
C SER A 37 -7.30 -24.33 17.30
N CYS A 38 -6.21 -24.10 16.55
CA CYS A 38 -4.91 -23.70 17.10
C CYS A 38 -4.87 -22.21 17.46
N GLY A 39 -4.55 -21.88 18.71
CA GLY A 39 -4.63 -20.51 19.24
C GLY A 39 -3.50 -19.54 18.86
N ASP A 40 -2.49 -19.97 18.11
CA ASP A 40 -1.35 -19.14 17.70
C ASP A 40 -1.40 -18.82 16.19
N ILE A 41 -1.12 -17.57 15.83
CA ILE A 41 -1.05 -17.09 14.45
C ILE A 41 -0.04 -17.86 13.58
N TYR A 42 1.00 -18.46 14.18
CA TYR A 42 2.02 -19.23 13.46
C TYR A 42 1.59 -20.68 13.18
N LEU A 43 0.52 -21.14 13.82
CA LEU A 43 0.11 -22.54 13.82
C LEU A 43 -1.16 -22.75 13.01
N PHE A 44 -1.36 -23.99 12.58
CA PHE A 44 -2.58 -24.49 12.00
C PHE A 44 -2.84 -25.92 12.46
N CYS A 45 -4.08 -26.37 12.42
CA CYS A 45 -4.42 -27.76 12.73
C CYS A 45 -4.22 -28.68 11.52
N ASP A 46 -3.30 -29.63 11.64
CA ASP A 46 -3.05 -30.61 10.60
C ASP A 46 -4.05 -31.77 10.68
N SER A 47 -4.90 -31.89 9.66
CA SER A 47 -5.89 -32.98 9.53
C SER A 47 -5.30 -34.39 9.50
N THR A 48 -4.03 -34.54 9.15
CA THR A 48 -3.39 -35.86 9.04
C THR A 48 -2.89 -36.39 10.39
N THR A 49 -2.40 -35.49 11.24
CA THR A 49 -1.87 -35.83 12.56
C THR A 49 -2.80 -35.45 13.70
N ASN A 50 -3.85 -34.66 13.41
CA ASN A 50 -4.73 -34.01 14.39
C ASN A 50 -3.93 -33.19 15.43
N THR A 51 -2.84 -32.53 14.99
CA THR A 51 -1.99 -31.72 15.87
C THR A 51 -1.68 -30.36 15.28
N CYS A 52 -1.44 -29.38 16.15
CA CYS A 52 -1.02 -28.04 15.73
C CYS A 52 0.39 -28.08 15.13
N ASN A 53 0.51 -27.71 13.86
CA ASN A 53 1.76 -27.61 13.12
C ASN A 53 1.96 -26.17 12.62
N TYR A 54 3.16 -25.83 12.18
CA TYR A 54 3.43 -24.47 11.70
C TYR A 54 2.95 -24.23 10.28
N LYS A 55 2.35 -23.05 10.02
CA LYS A 55 1.91 -22.61 8.69
C LYS A 55 3.05 -22.65 7.67
N GLY A 56 2.79 -23.24 6.51
CA GLY A 56 3.76 -23.44 5.43
C GLY A 56 3.53 -22.56 4.20
N CYS A 57 2.33 -22.02 4.01
CA CYS A 57 2.01 -21.09 2.93
C CYS A 57 1.10 -19.96 3.41
N SER A 58 0.93 -18.92 2.60
CA SER A 58 0.02 -17.81 2.89
C SER A 58 -0.69 -17.33 1.63
N ASN A 59 -1.95 -16.92 1.78
CA ASN A 59 -2.74 -16.25 0.74
C ASN A 59 -2.60 -14.71 0.79
N SER A 60 -1.84 -14.19 1.76
CA SER A 60 -1.60 -12.76 1.96
C SER A 60 -0.11 -12.47 2.14
N ASP A 61 0.33 -11.31 1.66
CA ASP A 61 1.68 -10.78 1.92
C ASP A 61 1.81 -10.16 3.32
N TYR A 62 0.68 -9.98 4.00
CA TYR A 62 0.61 -9.42 5.35
C TYR A 62 -0.25 -10.29 6.27
N ILE A 63 0.31 -10.65 7.42
CA ILE A 63 -0.38 -11.34 8.50
C ILE A 63 -0.28 -10.46 9.75
N LYS A 64 -1.43 -10.09 10.32
CA LYS A 64 -1.48 -9.25 11.51
C LYS A 64 -0.73 -9.92 12.67
N ASN A 65 0.06 -9.11 13.40
CA ASN A 65 0.87 -9.55 14.54
C ASN A 65 1.99 -10.56 14.23
N TRP A 66 2.31 -10.81 12.95
CA TRP A 66 3.39 -11.71 12.59
C TRP A 66 4.77 -11.10 12.87
N ASN A 67 5.60 -11.79 13.64
CA ASN A 67 6.97 -11.38 13.95
C ASN A 67 7.98 -12.09 13.06
N THR A 68 8.55 -11.34 12.11
CA THR A 68 9.57 -11.84 11.18
C THR A 68 10.90 -12.22 11.84
N ALA A 69 11.18 -11.69 13.04
CA ALA A 69 12.37 -12.08 13.82
C ALA A 69 12.22 -13.49 14.42
N PHE A 70 10.99 -13.95 14.66
CA PHE A 70 10.72 -15.31 15.14
C PHE A 70 10.60 -16.30 13.98
N ARG A 71 9.82 -15.96 12.94
CA ARG A 71 9.60 -16.83 11.78
C ARG A 71 9.44 -16.00 10.50
N PRO A 72 10.08 -16.39 9.38
CA PRO A 72 9.84 -15.73 8.10
C PRO A 72 8.35 -15.86 7.70
N ILE A 73 7.84 -14.85 6.99
CA ILE A 73 6.47 -14.88 6.45
C ILE A 73 6.38 -16.05 5.46
N PRO A 74 5.33 -16.90 5.53
CA PRO A 74 5.15 -18.00 4.59
C PRO A 74 5.03 -17.46 3.17
N THR A 75 5.65 -18.15 2.21
CA THR A 75 5.60 -17.73 0.80
C THR A 75 4.23 -18.03 0.19
N ARG A 76 3.81 -17.17 -0.74
CA ARG A 76 2.64 -17.43 -1.58
C ARG A 76 2.93 -18.57 -2.56
N CYS A 77 1.89 -19.29 -2.92
CA CYS A 77 1.99 -20.35 -3.92
C CYS A 77 2.08 -19.76 -5.33
N ASN A 78 2.70 -20.51 -6.25
CA ASN A 78 2.78 -20.15 -7.67
C ASN A 78 1.43 -20.41 -8.36
N ASN A 79 1.23 -19.89 -9.57
CA ASN A 79 -0.02 -20.03 -10.34
C ASN A 79 -0.47 -21.47 -10.66
N SER A 80 0.35 -22.49 -10.38
CA SER A 80 0.01 -23.90 -10.57
C SER A 80 -0.44 -24.61 -9.28
N ASN A 81 -0.40 -23.89 -8.16
CA ASN A 81 -0.67 -24.39 -6.82
C ASN A 81 -1.50 -23.37 -6.04
N PHE A 82 -2.26 -23.83 -5.07
CA PHE A 82 -2.98 -22.98 -4.14
C PHE A 82 -2.50 -23.22 -2.70
N CYS A 83 -2.78 -22.28 -1.82
CA CYS A 83 -2.61 -22.45 -0.38
C CYS A 83 -4.00 -22.71 0.22
N PRO A 84 -4.23 -23.86 0.86
CA PRO A 84 -5.49 -24.12 1.56
C PRO A 84 -5.75 -23.10 2.68
N ASP A 85 -7.00 -23.00 3.11
CA ASP A 85 -7.48 -22.07 4.17
C ASP A 85 -6.70 -22.30 5.47
N ASN A 86 -6.42 -23.56 5.81
CA ASN A 86 -5.60 -23.92 6.96
C ASN A 86 -4.11 -23.54 6.84
N ASN A 87 -3.69 -22.93 5.73
CA ASN A 87 -2.32 -22.48 5.49
C ASN A 87 -1.24 -23.58 5.62
N SER A 88 -1.60 -24.84 5.40
CA SER A 88 -0.72 -25.98 5.59
C SER A 88 0.52 -25.95 4.68
N LYS A 89 0.33 -26.14 3.37
CA LYS A 89 1.38 -26.10 2.35
C LYS A 89 0.79 -25.88 0.96
N CYS A 90 1.61 -25.45 0.01
CA CYS A 90 1.16 -25.32 -1.38
C CYS A 90 0.78 -26.67 -1.98
N THR A 91 -0.47 -26.79 -2.43
CA THR A 91 -1.04 -27.98 -3.05
C THR A 91 -1.34 -27.72 -4.53
N PRO A 92 -1.28 -28.73 -5.42
CA PRO A 92 -1.65 -28.56 -6.83
C PRO A 92 -3.11 -28.12 -6.97
N LEU A 93 -3.43 -27.35 -8.01
CA LEU A 93 -4.81 -26.96 -8.31
C LEU A 93 -5.73 -28.17 -8.49
N LEU A 94 -6.96 -28.03 -8.02
CA LEU A 94 -8.02 -29.03 -8.04
C LEU A 94 -8.64 -29.13 -9.43
N THR A 95 -8.88 -30.35 -9.91
CA THR A 95 -9.57 -30.54 -11.20
C THR A 95 -11.06 -30.18 -11.07
N VAL A 96 -11.69 -29.81 -12.18
CA VAL A 96 -13.16 -29.60 -12.26
C VAL A 96 -13.90 -30.81 -11.67
N GLY A 97 -14.93 -30.56 -10.85
CA GLY A 97 -15.70 -31.58 -10.13
C GLY A 97 -15.10 -32.00 -8.78
N SER A 98 -13.89 -31.56 -8.44
CA SER A 98 -13.31 -31.82 -7.12
C SER A 98 -13.93 -30.93 -6.04
N HIS A 99 -13.79 -31.35 -4.79
CA HIS A 99 -14.18 -30.57 -3.64
C HIS A 99 -13.22 -29.40 -3.42
N CYS A 100 -13.76 -28.19 -3.32
CA CYS A 100 -13.02 -26.95 -3.02
C CYS A 100 -13.54 -26.29 -1.74
N GLU A 101 -12.70 -25.50 -1.10
CA GLU A 101 -13.05 -24.73 0.08
C GLU A 101 -14.02 -23.59 -0.27
N LEU A 102 -14.86 -23.18 0.68
CA LEU A 102 -15.93 -22.21 0.42
C LEU A 102 -15.37 -20.90 -0.11
N GLN A 103 -15.87 -20.47 -1.27
CA GLN A 103 -15.50 -19.20 -1.92
C GLN A 103 -14.02 -19.10 -2.35
N ARG A 104 -13.34 -20.24 -2.48
CA ARG A 104 -11.94 -20.34 -2.90
C ARG A 104 -11.84 -20.74 -4.37
N ASP A 105 -12.14 -19.78 -5.25
CA ASP A 105 -12.09 -19.99 -6.71
C ASP A 105 -10.66 -20.24 -7.21
N ASP A 106 -9.65 -19.77 -6.47
CA ASP A 106 -8.23 -19.90 -6.76
C ASP A 106 -7.69 -21.34 -6.63
N GLU A 107 -8.44 -22.24 -6.00
CA GLU A 107 -8.07 -23.65 -5.84
C GLU A 107 -8.36 -24.46 -7.10
N CYS A 108 -9.31 -23.99 -7.91
CA CYS A 108 -9.81 -24.72 -9.06
C CYS A 108 -8.94 -24.48 -10.31
N ALA A 109 -8.57 -25.56 -10.99
CA ALA A 109 -7.84 -25.53 -12.25
C ALA A 109 -8.77 -25.22 -13.43
N GLY A 110 -8.38 -24.24 -14.26
CA GLY A 110 -9.07 -23.93 -15.51
C GLY A 110 -9.10 -22.43 -15.81
N SER A 111 -9.46 -22.08 -17.05
CA SER A 111 -9.76 -20.69 -17.40
C SER A 111 -11.17 -20.36 -16.92
N ASN A 112 -11.33 -19.29 -16.13
CA ASN A 112 -12.58 -18.91 -15.48
C ASN A 112 -13.16 -20.02 -14.59
N ALA A 113 -12.30 -20.69 -13.81
CA ALA A 113 -12.76 -21.64 -12.81
C ALA A 113 -13.45 -20.92 -11.65
N ILE A 114 -14.43 -21.58 -11.04
CA ILE A 114 -15.23 -21.05 -9.94
C ILE A 114 -15.60 -22.18 -8.97
N CYS A 115 -15.47 -21.94 -7.67
CA CYS A 115 -15.90 -22.86 -6.63
C CYS A 115 -17.35 -22.54 -6.23
N LEU A 116 -18.29 -23.44 -6.53
CA LEU A 116 -19.70 -23.27 -6.17
C LEU A 116 -20.16 -24.44 -5.31
N ASN A 117 -20.74 -24.16 -4.15
CA ASN A 117 -21.21 -25.17 -3.19
C ASN A 117 -20.14 -26.26 -2.94
N SER A 118 -18.92 -25.82 -2.67
CA SER A 118 -17.73 -26.65 -2.45
C SER A 118 -17.39 -27.63 -3.58
N THR A 119 -17.72 -27.28 -4.83
CA THR A 119 -17.34 -28.05 -6.02
C THR A 119 -16.76 -27.13 -7.09
N CYS A 120 -15.65 -27.53 -7.71
CA CYS A 120 -15.03 -26.77 -8.79
C CYS A 120 -15.83 -26.88 -10.09
N PHE A 121 -16.21 -25.74 -10.66
CA PHE A 121 -16.85 -25.60 -11.98
C PHE A 121 -16.02 -24.68 -12.89
N ILE A 122 -16.36 -24.69 -14.18
CA ILE A 122 -15.91 -23.67 -15.14
C ILE A 122 -17.09 -22.75 -15.43
N LYS A 123 -16.86 -21.43 -15.36
CA LYS A 123 -17.82 -20.42 -15.78
C LYS A 123 -17.93 -20.46 -17.30
N GLY A 124 -19.09 -20.88 -17.80
CA GLY A 124 -19.31 -21.09 -19.23
C GLY A 124 -20.58 -21.87 -19.57
N SER A 125 -21.52 -22.02 -18.63
CA SER A 125 -22.80 -22.67 -18.93
C SER A 125 -23.62 -21.78 -19.88
N PRO A 126 -24.04 -22.30 -21.05
CA PRO A 126 -24.71 -21.51 -22.07
C PRO A 126 -26.14 -21.17 -21.66
N LEU A 127 -26.75 -20.21 -22.37
CA LEU A 127 -28.16 -19.88 -22.21
C LEU A 127 -29.05 -21.13 -22.33
N GLY A 128 -29.94 -21.35 -21.35
CA GLY A 128 -30.79 -22.53 -21.26
C GLY A 128 -30.09 -23.81 -20.77
N GLY A 129 -28.78 -23.75 -20.51
CA GLY A 129 -28.01 -24.83 -19.91
C GLY A 129 -28.19 -24.93 -18.39
N ASN A 130 -27.79 -26.07 -17.83
CA ASN A 130 -27.79 -26.27 -16.38
C ASN A 130 -26.69 -25.45 -15.72
N CYS A 131 -27.01 -24.78 -14.62
CA CYS A 131 -26.06 -23.99 -13.85
C CYS A 131 -26.02 -24.38 -12.38
N GLY A 132 -24.84 -24.25 -11.80
CA GLY A 132 -24.66 -24.21 -10.36
C GLY A 132 -24.77 -22.77 -9.87
N ALA A 133 -25.35 -22.59 -8.68
CA ALA A 133 -25.33 -21.32 -7.98
C ALA A 133 -24.95 -21.56 -6.52
N ASP A 134 -24.19 -20.62 -5.97
CA ASP A 134 -23.74 -20.62 -4.59
C ASP A 134 -24.21 -19.33 -3.93
N THR A 135 -24.94 -19.46 -2.81
CA THR A 135 -25.54 -18.32 -2.10
C THR A 135 -24.86 -18.14 -0.77
N THR A 136 -24.29 -16.97 -0.58
CA THR A 136 -23.56 -16.61 0.64
C THR A 136 -24.11 -15.31 1.21
N VAL A 137 -24.30 -15.27 2.52
CA VAL A 137 -24.90 -14.13 3.21
C VAL A 137 -23.85 -13.53 4.14
N TYR A 138 -23.44 -12.31 3.83
CA TYR A 138 -22.49 -11.56 4.61
C TYR A 138 -23.20 -10.57 5.53
N TYR A 139 -22.61 -10.35 6.70
CA TYR A 139 -23.01 -9.29 7.61
C TYR A 139 -21.83 -8.34 7.79
N SER A 140 -22.05 -7.06 7.47
CA SER A 140 -21.08 -5.99 7.65
C SER A 140 -21.69 -4.87 8.49
N GLN A 141 -20.83 -4.08 9.13
CA GLN A 141 -21.25 -2.86 9.82
C GLN A 141 -21.09 -1.69 8.87
N ASP A 142 -22.12 -0.86 8.73
CA ASP A 142 -22.04 0.38 7.97
C ASP A 142 -21.35 1.51 8.77
N ALA A 143 -21.24 2.70 8.18
CA ALA A 143 -20.63 3.86 8.82
C ALA A 143 -21.41 4.36 10.04
N ASP A 144 -22.68 3.97 10.17
CA ASP A 144 -23.58 4.31 11.26
C ASP A 144 -23.68 3.18 12.31
N GLU A 145 -22.74 2.23 12.28
CA GLU A 145 -22.65 1.05 13.16
C GLU A 145 -23.85 0.08 13.07
N ASN A 146 -24.68 0.20 12.03
CA ASN A 146 -25.77 -0.74 11.82
C ASN A 146 -25.28 -1.99 11.09
N MET A 147 -25.83 -3.14 11.48
CA MET A 147 -25.57 -4.41 10.81
C MET A 147 -26.36 -4.47 9.50
N VAL A 148 -25.65 -4.49 8.38
CA VAL A 148 -26.20 -4.64 7.03
C VAL A 148 -25.96 -6.06 6.55
N GLN A 149 -27.03 -6.71 6.11
CA GLN A 149 -26.97 -8.03 5.49
C GLN A 149 -26.84 -7.88 3.97
N GLN A 150 -25.84 -8.53 3.38
CA GLN A 150 -25.62 -8.57 1.93
C GLN A 150 -25.66 -10.02 1.47
N THR A 151 -26.52 -10.32 0.49
CA THR A 151 -26.60 -11.66 -0.10
C THR A 151 -25.88 -11.66 -1.44
N ILE A 152 -24.82 -12.46 -1.54
CA ILE A 152 -24.04 -12.63 -2.76
C ILE A 152 -24.34 -14.01 -3.33
N ILE A 153 -24.87 -14.03 -4.55
CA ILE A 153 -25.11 -15.26 -5.30
C ILE A 153 -24.15 -15.30 -6.48
N ARG A 154 -23.33 -16.34 -6.52
CA ARG A 154 -22.37 -16.59 -7.61
C ARG A 154 -22.87 -17.76 -8.46
N ASP A 155 -22.59 -17.74 -9.76
CA ASP A 155 -22.98 -18.81 -10.67
C ASP A 155 -21.96 -19.02 -11.80
N ASN A 156 -22.11 -20.13 -12.52
CA ASN A 156 -21.22 -20.52 -13.61
C ASN A 156 -21.80 -20.23 -15.02
N CYS A 157 -22.79 -19.34 -15.13
CA CYS A 157 -23.37 -18.97 -16.42
C CYS A 157 -22.42 -18.08 -17.24
N THR A 158 -22.61 -18.05 -18.56
CA THR A 158 -21.89 -17.13 -19.46
C THR A 158 -22.20 -15.66 -19.18
N ASP A 159 -21.32 -14.76 -19.61
CA ASP A 159 -21.55 -13.31 -19.42
C ASP A 159 -22.84 -12.85 -20.13
N GLY A 160 -23.59 -11.96 -19.48
CA GLY A 160 -24.92 -11.53 -19.93
C GLY A 160 -26.06 -12.52 -19.62
N THR A 161 -25.77 -13.58 -18.86
CA THR A 161 -26.76 -14.52 -18.32
C THR A 161 -26.53 -14.74 -16.83
N TYR A 162 -27.55 -15.19 -16.11
CA TYR A 162 -27.47 -15.54 -14.69
C TYR A 162 -28.25 -16.83 -14.40
N CYS A 163 -27.93 -17.48 -13.27
CA CYS A 163 -28.56 -18.74 -12.89
C CYS A 163 -29.88 -18.52 -12.14
N LEU A 164 -30.99 -18.99 -12.73
CA LEU A 164 -32.33 -18.99 -12.13
C LEU A 164 -32.88 -20.41 -12.11
N SER A 165 -33.19 -20.94 -10.93
CA SER A 165 -33.72 -22.31 -10.76
C SER A 165 -32.88 -23.39 -11.46
N ALA A 166 -31.55 -23.31 -11.33
CA ALA A 166 -30.57 -24.20 -11.96
C ALA A 166 -30.51 -24.15 -13.50
N VAL A 167 -31.08 -23.11 -14.14
CA VAL A 167 -30.97 -22.87 -15.58
C VAL A 167 -30.43 -21.45 -15.85
N CYS A 168 -29.52 -21.31 -16.81
CA CYS A 168 -29.03 -19.98 -17.22
C CYS A 168 -30.10 -19.24 -18.02
N VAL A 169 -30.44 -18.02 -17.59
CA VAL A 169 -31.41 -17.13 -18.24
C VAL A 169 -30.75 -15.79 -18.60
N VAL A 170 -31.36 -15.05 -19.52
CA VAL A 170 -30.79 -13.77 -20.00
C VAL A 170 -30.88 -12.70 -18.91
N SER A 171 -29.79 -11.95 -18.71
CA SER A 171 -29.79 -10.78 -17.84
C SER A 171 -30.65 -9.65 -18.42
N LYS A 172 -31.26 -8.89 -17.52
CA LYS A 172 -32.21 -7.82 -17.76
C LYS A 172 -31.51 -6.53 -18.21
N GLY A 173 -32.18 -5.77 -19.06
CA GLY A 173 -31.70 -4.46 -19.52
C GLY A 173 -31.90 -3.36 -18.48
N LEU A 174 -31.40 -2.15 -18.78
CA LEU A 174 -31.61 -0.97 -17.93
C LEU A 174 -33.11 -0.68 -17.72
N ASN A 175 -33.46 -0.22 -16.52
CA ASN A 175 -34.83 0.05 -16.05
C ASN A 175 -35.76 -1.17 -15.94
N ALA A 176 -35.24 -2.39 -16.13
CA ALA A 176 -36.00 -3.59 -15.81
C ALA A 176 -36.01 -3.84 -14.30
N GLU A 177 -37.08 -4.42 -13.78
CA GLU A 177 -37.22 -4.78 -12.38
C GLU A 177 -36.22 -5.88 -11.98
N CYS A 178 -35.53 -5.73 -10.86
CA CYS A 178 -34.52 -6.66 -10.37
C CYS A 178 -34.56 -6.73 -8.84
N ASP A 179 -34.19 -7.89 -8.29
CA ASP A 179 -33.96 -8.05 -6.85
C ASP A 179 -32.45 -8.02 -6.52
N GLN A 180 -31.62 -8.40 -7.49
CA GLN A 180 -30.18 -8.53 -7.33
C GLN A 180 -29.38 -7.96 -8.50
N ASP A 181 -28.17 -7.48 -8.21
CA ASP A 181 -27.22 -6.91 -9.18
C ASP A 181 -26.95 -7.83 -10.37
N ARG A 182 -26.82 -9.14 -10.14
CA ARG A 182 -26.52 -10.16 -11.17
C ARG A 182 -27.59 -10.31 -12.24
N GLU A 183 -28.83 -9.92 -11.91
CA GLU A 183 -29.93 -9.99 -12.88
C GLU A 183 -29.76 -8.95 -13.97
N CYS A 184 -28.98 -7.89 -13.75
CA CYS A 184 -28.84 -6.77 -14.66
C CYS A 184 -27.60 -6.94 -15.56
N LEU A 185 -27.74 -6.59 -16.85
CA LEU A 185 -26.60 -6.52 -17.77
C LEU A 185 -25.54 -5.48 -17.33
N SER A 186 -25.96 -4.46 -16.60
CA SER A 186 -25.07 -3.47 -16.00
C SER A 186 -24.35 -3.97 -14.74
N GLY A 187 -24.74 -5.13 -14.20
CA GLY A 187 -24.22 -5.66 -12.93
C GLY A 187 -24.61 -4.81 -11.71
N SER A 188 -25.68 -4.00 -11.80
CA SER A 188 -26.12 -3.17 -10.69
C SER A 188 -27.63 -2.98 -10.69
N CYS A 189 -28.25 -3.34 -9.58
CA CYS A 189 -29.65 -3.18 -9.24
C CYS A 189 -29.78 -2.08 -8.19
N SER A 190 -30.65 -1.10 -8.41
CA SER A 190 -30.87 -0.04 -7.44
C SER A 190 -31.63 -0.54 -6.21
N ASN A 191 -31.52 0.18 -5.09
CA ASN A 191 -32.40 -0.02 -3.93
C ASN A 191 -33.90 0.21 -4.23
N SER A 192 -34.22 0.80 -5.39
CA SER A 192 -35.60 0.93 -5.89
C SER A 192 -36.07 -0.27 -6.72
N GLY A 193 -35.24 -1.31 -6.88
CA GLY A 193 -35.56 -2.55 -7.58
C GLY A 193 -35.46 -2.45 -9.09
N PHE A 194 -34.59 -1.60 -9.65
CA PHE A 194 -34.43 -1.45 -11.10
C PHE A 194 -32.96 -1.49 -11.53
N CYS A 195 -32.72 -2.08 -12.71
CA CYS A 195 -31.38 -2.13 -13.30
C CYS A 195 -30.90 -0.72 -13.69
N ILE A 196 -29.80 -0.28 -13.10
CA ILE A 196 -29.20 1.02 -13.35
C ILE A 196 -27.81 0.85 -13.94
N GLN A 197 -27.30 1.88 -14.61
CA GLN A 197 -25.86 1.93 -14.88
C GLN A 197 -25.16 2.08 -13.53
N GLY A 198 -24.44 1.05 -13.13
CA GLY A 198 -23.71 1.04 -11.86
C GLY A 198 -22.72 2.22 -11.78
N PRO A 199 -22.35 2.64 -10.57
CA PRO A 199 -21.27 3.59 -10.40
C PRO A 199 -19.96 2.93 -10.84
N ASP A 200 -19.61 3.07 -12.11
CA ASP A 200 -18.33 2.59 -12.64
C ASP A 200 -17.20 3.18 -11.78
N VAL A 201 -16.52 2.32 -11.02
CA VAL A 201 -15.45 2.66 -10.08
C VAL A 201 -14.25 3.31 -10.79
N PHE A 202 -14.24 3.25 -12.12
CA PHE A 202 -13.36 4.05 -12.97
C PHE A 202 -14.18 5.21 -13.55
N HIS A 203 -14.25 6.32 -12.81
CA HIS A 203 -14.62 7.57 -13.46
C HIS A 203 -13.58 7.82 -14.54
N VAL A 204 -13.94 7.63 -15.81
CA VAL A 204 -13.16 8.17 -16.92
C VAL A 204 -13.11 9.67 -16.69
N ILE A 205 -11.98 10.14 -16.15
CA ILE A 205 -11.81 11.53 -15.76
C ILE A 205 -12.07 12.36 -17.01
N LYS A 206 -13.11 13.19 -16.97
CA LYS A 206 -13.46 14.02 -18.13
C LYS A 206 -12.23 14.83 -18.55
N PRO A 207 -11.91 14.91 -19.85
CA PRO A 207 -10.67 15.54 -20.33
C PRO A 207 -10.44 16.97 -19.82
N TRP A 208 -11.49 17.73 -19.53
CA TRP A 208 -11.37 19.08 -18.98
C TRP A 208 -10.73 19.14 -17.59
N LEU A 209 -10.88 18.09 -16.76
CA LEU A 209 -10.30 18.06 -15.41
C LEU A 209 -8.77 17.98 -15.46
N TRP A 210 -8.22 17.28 -16.46
CA TRP A 210 -6.79 17.29 -16.75
C TRP A 210 -6.28 18.69 -17.13
N GLY A 211 -7.10 19.44 -17.88
CA GLY A 211 -6.81 20.84 -18.23
C GLY A 211 -6.73 21.74 -16.99
N VAL A 212 -7.66 21.59 -16.05
CA VAL A 212 -7.68 22.36 -14.80
C VAL A 212 -6.48 22.00 -13.92
N LEU A 213 -6.19 20.70 -13.74
CA LEU A 213 -5.04 20.24 -12.97
C LEU A 213 -3.72 20.75 -13.55
N GLY A 214 -3.54 20.64 -14.88
CA GLY A 214 -2.35 21.13 -15.56
C GLY A 214 -2.15 22.64 -15.38
N THR A 215 -3.23 23.42 -15.50
CA THR A 215 -3.19 24.88 -15.34
C THR A 215 -2.85 25.27 -13.90
N ALA A 216 -3.42 24.59 -12.90
CA ALA A 216 -3.11 24.84 -11.49
C ALA A 216 -1.62 24.61 -11.18
N ILE A 217 -1.02 23.53 -11.71
CA ILE A 217 0.40 23.23 -11.55
C ILE A 217 1.27 24.32 -12.22
N VAL A 218 0.93 24.74 -13.44
CA VAL A 218 1.68 25.78 -14.16
C VAL A 218 1.62 27.12 -13.41
N ILE A 219 0.44 27.53 -12.94
CA ILE A 219 0.29 28.76 -12.15
C ILE A 219 1.11 28.68 -10.86
N PHE A 220 1.06 27.54 -10.15
CA PHE A 220 1.84 27.34 -8.93
C PHE A 220 3.35 27.47 -9.18
N VAL A 221 3.87 26.82 -10.23
CA VAL A 221 5.28 26.91 -10.62
C VAL A 221 5.67 28.35 -10.97
N LEU A 222 4.85 29.06 -11.76
CA LEU A 222 5.11 30.45 -12.12
C LEU A 222 5.12 31.39 -10.89
N LEU A 223 4.21 31.18 -9.94
CA LEU A 223 4.16 31.96 -8.70
C LEU A 223 5.41 31.73 -7.83
N VAL A 224 5.84 30.47 -7.67
CA VAL A 224 7.05 30.12 -6.90
C VAL A 224 8.29 30.72 -7.57
N LEU A 225 8.44 30.55 -8.89
CA LEU A 225 9.58 31.11 -9.63
C LEU A 225 9.57 32.65 -9.59
N GLY A 226 8.41 33.29 -9.69
CA GLY A 226 8.26 34.73 -9.58
C GLY A 226 8.67 35.26 -8.20
N LEU A 227 8.21 34.61 -7.12
CA LEU A 227 8.61 34.97 -5.74
C LEU A 227 10.11 34.82 -5.54
N LEU A 228 10.70 33.70 -5.98
CA LEU A 228 12.14 33.46 -5.89
C LEU A 228 12.93 34.51 -6.68
N TRP A 229 12.48 34.89 -7.87
CA TRP A 229 13.12 35.93 -8.68
C TRP A 229 13.10 37.30 -7.99
N ILE A 230 11.98 37.69 -7.38
CA ILE A 230 11.86 38.94 -6.62
C ILE A 230 12.81 38.93 -5.42
N LEU A 231 12.82 37.85 -4.63
CA LEU A 231 13.69 37.71 -3.47
C LEU A 231 15.18 37.76 -3.86
N HIS A 232 15.56 37.06 -4.92
CA HIS A 232 16.93 37.07 -5.43
C HIS A 232 17.35 38.47 -5.90
N ARG A 233 16.47 39.18 -6.63
CA ARG A 233 16.75 40.55 -7.09
C ARG A 233 16.85 41.53 -5.93
N TYR A 234 16.04 41.35 -4.89
CA TYR A 234 16.10 42.16 -3.66
C TYR A 234 17.41 41.93 -2.89
N GLN A 235 17.80 40.67 -2.70
CA GLN A 235 19.07 40.32 -2.06
C GLN A 235 20.26 40.84 -2.87
N SER A 236 20.26 40.64 -4.20
CA SER A 236 21.31 41.16 -5.08
C SER A 236 21.47 42.68 -4.96
N ARG A 237 20.37 43.45 -4.95
CA ARG A 237 20.44 44.92 -4.75
C ARG A 237 21.04 45.31 -3.41
N LYS A 238 20.70 44.60 -2.33
CA LYS A 238 21.31 44.82 -1.01
C LYS A 238 22.82 44.53 -1.02
N GLU A 239 23.24 43.43 -1.63
CA GLU A 239 24.67 43.09 -1.72
C GLU A 239 25.45 44.07 -2.60
N HIS A 240 24.87 44.55 -3.71
CA HIS A 240 25.49 45.60 -4.53
C HIS A 240 25.62 46.93 -3.78
N ALA A 241 24.62 47.31 -2.98
CA ALA A 241 24.70 48.51 -2.15
C ALA A 241 25.81 48.41 -1.09
N LYS A 242 25.98 47.24 -0.46
CA LYS A 242 27.09 46.98 0.48
C LYS A 242 28.45 47.07 -0.20
N LYS A 243 28.60 46.52 -1.41
CA LYS A 243 29.84 46.63 -2.20
C LYS A 243 30.16 48.08 -2.53
N HIS A 244 29.19 48.86 -3.03
CA HIS A 244 29.38 50.28 -3.33
C HIS A 244 29.84 51.06 -2.10
N LYS A 245 29.24 50.82 -0.92
CA LYS A 245 29.67 51.45 0.33
C LYS A 245 31.09 51.05 0.73
N PHE A 246 31.42 49.75 0.66
CA PHE A 246 32.76 49.26 1.00
C PHE A 246 33.87 49.90 0.13
N PHE A 247 33.64 50.03 -1.18
CA PHE A 247 34.60 50.67 -2.08
C PHE A 247 34.63 52.19 -1.92
N GLY A 248 33.48 52.83 -1.63
CA GLY A 248 33.35 54.25 -1.32
C GLY A 248 34.12 54.65 -0.05
N ASP A 249 33.95 53.90 1.03
CA ASP A 249 34.66 54.16 2.28
C ASP A 249 36.18 53.99 2.07
N ASN A 250 36.61 52.98 1.30
CA ASN A 250 38.03 52.75 0.98
C ASN A 250 38.67 53.86 0.11
N GLU A 251 37.94 54.43 -0.87
CA GLU A 251 38.46 55.57 -1.64
C GLU A 251 38.59 56.84 -0.77
N GLU A 252 37.75 56.99 0.25
CA GLU A 252 37.83 58.09 1.19
C GLU A 252 39.05 57.93 2.11
N PHE A 253 39.26 56.73 2.67
CA PHE A 253 40.45 56.42 3.45
C PHE A 253 41.75 56.59 2.65
N SER A 254 41.78 56.19 1.38
CA SER A 254 42.97 56.40 0.53
C SER A 254 43.25 57.89 0.28
N LYS A 255 42.20 58.70 0.06
CA LYS A 255 42.33 60.16 -0.05
C LYS A 255 42.86 60.79 1.26
N TYR A 256 42.35 60.38 2.42
CA TYR A 256 42.85 60.88 3.71
C TYR A 256 44.30 60.47 3.99
N ALA A 257 44.69 59.23 3.65
CA ALA A 257 46.08 58.80 3.75
C ALA A 257 47.04 59.63 2.88
N LEU A 258 46.63 59.94 1.64
CA LEU A 258 47.41 60.78 0.71
C LEU A 258 47.47 62.26 1.14
N MET A 259 46.40 62.80 1.75
CA MET A 259 46.43 64.15 2.32
C MET A 259 47.32 64.23 3.57
N GLY A 260 47.37 63.17 4.37
CA GLY A 260 48.31 63.04 5.48
C GLY A 260 49.77 63.08 5.02
N GLU A 261 50.08 62.48 3.86
CA GLU A 261 51.40 62.61 3.23
C GLU A 261 51.67 64.05 2.76
N MET A 262 50.72 64.74 2.14
CA MET A 262 50.93 66.12 1.66
C MET A 262 51.21 67.14 2.77
N GLN A 263 50.76 66.91 4.01
CA GLN A 263 51.05 67.80 5.13
C GLN A 263 52.35 67.45 5.88
N GLN A 264 53.06 66.40 5.45
CA GLN A 264 54.32 65.94 6.05
C GLN A 264 55.47 65.80 5.05
N VAL A 265 55.36 66.39 3.85
CA VAL A 265 56.51 66.60 2.94
C VAL A 265 57.14 67.96 3.19
N ASP A 266 57.53 68.21 4.44
CA ASP A 266 58.64 69.11 4.75
C ASP A 266 59.35 68.67 6.03
N SER A 267 59.78 67.40 6.06
CA SER A 267 60.98 67.00 6.78
C SER A 267 61.37 65.57 6.45
N ASN A 268 62.54 65.48 5.84
CA ASN A 268 63.30 64.29 5.53
C ASN A 268 63.29 63.26 6.68
N ARG A 269 62.53 62.16 6.57
CA ARG A 269 62.84 60.84 7.17
C ARG A 269 61.82 59.77 6.84
N THR A 270 62.34 58.61 6.47
CA THR A 270 61.64 57.32 6.32
C THR A 270 60.70 57.05 7.50
N SER A 271 59.40 56.96 7.25
CA SER A 271 58.45 56.36 8.20
C SER A 271 57.62 55.30 7.48
N ILE A 272 57.69 54.08 7.99
CA ILE A 272 56.87 52.96 7.57
C ILE A 272 55.54 53.13 8.30
N LEU A 273 54.49 53.49 7.58
CA LEU A 273 53.16 53.65 8.14
C LEU A 273 52.52 52.27 8.32
N TYR A 274 52.50 51.77 9.56
CA TYR A 274 51.68 50.61 9.92
C TYR A 274 50.23 51.06 10.06
N LEU A 275 49.39 50.80 9.05
CA LEU A 275 47.93 50.84 9.24
C LEU A 275 47.55 49.63 10.11
N THR A 276 47.40 49.85 11.41
CA THR A 276 46.63 48.97 12.28
C THR A 276 45.15 49.18 11.96
N THR A 277 44.61 48.42 11.03
CA THR A 277 43.15 48.31 10.88
C THR A 277 42.59 47.53 12.07
N PRO A 278 41.64 48.08 12.85
CA PRO A 278 40.88 47.26 13.77
C PRO A 278 39.88 46.41 12.97
N ASP A 279 39.82 45.13 13.30
CA ASP A 279 38.70 44.22 13.06
C ASP A 279 38.43 43.68 11.63
N TYR A 280 39.46 43.35 10.85
CA TYR A 280 39.28 42.43 9.71
C TYR A 280 39.18 40.94 10.14
N LEU A 281 39.44 40.61 11.41
CA LEU A 281 39.40 39.22 11.90
C LEU A 281 37.99 38.68 12.15
N LYS A 282 36.93 39.50 12.07
CA LYS A 282 35.56 39.04 12.38
C LYS A 282 34.72 38.66 11.16
N SER A 283 35.13 39.00 9.94
CA SER A 283 34.36 38.73 8.72
C SER A 283 34.82 37.49 7.93
N GLN A 284 35.97 36.89 8.25
CA GLN A 284 36.38 35.60 7.66
C GLN A 284 35.88 34.36 8.43
N ALA A 285 35.29 34.54 9.62
CA ALA A 285 34.79 33.42 10.43
C ALA A 285 33.33 32.99 10.10
N LEU A 286 32.68 33.60 9.11
CA LEU A 286 31.28 33.30 8.73
C LEU A 286 31.10 32.79 7.30
N SER A 287 32.18 32.61 6.53
CA SER A 287 32.12 32.19 5.11
C SER A 287 32.67 30.79 4.82
N THR A 288 33.10 30.02 5.82
CA THR A 288 33.53 28.63 5.62
C THR A 288 32.98 27.67 6.68
N SER A 289 31.66 27.47 6.70
CA SER A 289 31.07 26.30 7.33
C SER A 289 30.10 25.61 6.37
N HIS A 290 30.65 24.71 5.55
CA HIS A 290 29.98 23.51 5.07
C HIS A 290 31.08 22.47 4.77
N LYS A 291 31.51 21.76 5.82
CA LYS A 291 32.21 20.48 5.68
C LYS A 291 31.16 19.39 5.46
N ASN A 292 31.13 18.80 4.27
CA ASN A 292 30.64 17.43 4.07
C ASN A 292 31.86 16.57 3.70
N PRO A 293 32.24 15.55 4.50
CA PRO A 293 33.36 14.68 4.19
C PRO A 293 32.86 13.34 3.65
N SER A 294 32.93 13.10 2.34
CA SER A 294 32.99 11.74 1.78
C SER A 294 33.08 11.74 0.24
N SER A 295 34.31 11.76 -0.28
CA SER A 295 34.70 10.97 -1.45
C SER A 295 36.20 11.15 -1.72
N GLN A 296 37.04 10.29 -1.16
CA GLN A 296 38.37 10.04 -1.71
C GLN A 296 38.46 8.56 -2.06
N SER A 297 38.36 8.31 -3.36
CA SER A 297 38.74 7.10 -4.04
C SER A 297 40.23 6.85 -3.85
N LEU A 298 40.59 5.76 -3.17
CA LEU A 298 41.96 5.28 -3.09
C LEU A 298 42.13 4.11 -4.06
N HIS A 299 42.81 4.37 -5.18
CA HIS A 299 43.45 3.35 -5.98
C HIS A 299 44.63 2.77 -5.19
N GLN A 300 44.69 1.45 -5.01
CA GLN A 300 45.92 0.74 -4.68
C GLN A 300 46.05 -0.57 -5.47
N PRO A 301 47.26 -0.91 -5.95
CA PRO A 301 47.50 -2.07 -6.80
C PRO A 301 47.79 -3.35 -6.00
N LYS A 302 47.45 -4.46 -6.66
CA LYS A 302 47.56 -5.86 -6.22
C LYS A 302 49.00 -6.35 -6.32
N MET A 303 49.57 -6.92 -5.24
CA MET A 303 50.74 -7.81 -5.29
C MET A 303 50.60 -8.94 -4.24
N ARG A 304 51.20 -10.07 -4.60
CA ARG A 304 51.03 -11.47 -4.17
C ARG A 304 51.63 -11.87 -2.81
N ALA A 305 51.11 -13.01 -2.31
CA ALA A 305 51.76 -14.14 -1.60
C ALA A 305 52.33 -13.86 -0.19
N ASN A 306 52.22 -14.72 0.82
CA ASN A 306 51.95 -16.17 0.92
C ASN A 306 50.82 -16.46 1.91
#